data_AF-A0A2T4HJE2-F1
#
_entry.id   AF-A0A2T4HJE2-F1
#
_cell.length_a   1.000
_cell.length_b   1.000
_cell.length_c   1.000
_cell.angle_alpha   90.00
_cell.angle_beta   90.00
_cell.angle_gamma   90.00
#
_symmetry.space_group_name_H-M   'P 1'
#
loop_
_entity.id
_entity.type
_entity.pdbx_description
1 polymer ?
#
loop_
_entity_poly.entity_id
_entity_poly.type
_entity_poly.pdbx_seq_one_letter_code
_entity_poly.pdbx_strand_id
1 'polypeptide(L)' 'MPDRFSPNPDAPPFENVVAKEGLTAETLTYWLRHSHNFPEIMNFEVADDQVDDLSAYMLTLRQPPMRRR' A
#
# COMPACT_ATOMS: atom_id res chain seq x y z
N MET A 1 14.40 5.30 12.00
CA MET A 1 13.85 4.09 12.65
C MET A 1 13.93 2.96 11.64
N PRO A 2 14.79 1.95 11.86
CA PRO A 2 15.06 0.88 10.90
C PRO A 2 13.85 -0.04 10.61
N ASP A 3 12.83 -0.05 11.47
CA ASP A 3 11.65 -0.95 11.34
C ASP A 3 10.53 -0.45 10.41
N ARG A 4 10.74 0.62 9.63
CA ARG A 4 9.70 1.13 8.71
C ARG A 4 9.71 0.48 7.33
N PHE A 5 10.69 -0.38 7.04
CA PHE A 5 10.90 -0.94 5.72
C PHE A 5 10.81 -2.44 5.77
N SER A 6 10.22 -3.02 4.73
CA SER A 6 10.19 -4.47 4.55
C SER A 6 11.62 -5.03 4.57
N PRO A 7 11.84 -6.21 5.18
CA PRO A 7 13.12 -6.91 5.06
C PRO A 7 13.42 -7.34 3.61
N ASN A 8 12.40 -7.37 2.73
CA ASN A 8 12.59 -7.52 1.30
C ASN A 8 13.02 -6.16 0.69
N PRO A 9 14.27 -6.02 0.19
CA PRO A 9 14.76 -4.77 -0.38
C PRO A 9 14.03 -4.34 -1.66
N ASP A 10 13.39 -5.28 -2.37
CA ASP A 10 12.63 -4.99 -3.58
C ASP A 10 11.21 -4.49 -3.30
N ALA A 11 10.75 -4.57 -2.04
CA ALA A 11 9.43 -4.10 -1.66
C ALA A 11 9.44 -2.56 -1.49
N PRO A 12 8.62 -1.82 -2.25
CA PRO A 12 8.56 -0.37 -2.11
C PRO A 12 7.91 0.02 -0.77
N PRO A 13 8.31 1.15 -0.17
CA PRO A 13 7.58 1.72 0.96
C PRO A 13 6.20 2.22 0.52
N PHE A 14 5.24 2.29 1.46
CA PHE A 14 3.87 2.71 1.16
C PHE A 14 3.80 4.12 0.56
N GLU A 15 4.68 5.03 1.00
CA GLU A 15 4.81 6.38 0.47
C GLU A 15 5.05 6.39 -1.05
N ASN A 16 5.87 5.44 -1.55
CA ASN A 16 6.15 5.31 -2.97
C ASN A 16 4.96 4.72 -3.73
N VAL A 17 4.20 3.82 -3.09
CA VAL A 17 2.99 3.23 -3.68
C VAL A 17 1.92 4.30 -3.87
N VAL A 18 1.61 5.07 -2.83
CA VAL A 18 0.53 6.07 -2.87
C VAL A 18 0.88 7.34 -3.66
N ALA A 19 2.16 7.55 -3.97
CA ALA A 19 2.61 8.62 -4.84
C ALA A 19 2.39 8.35 -6.34
N LYS A 20 1.97 7.13 -6.73
CA LYS A 20 1.72 6.80 -8.13
C LYS A 20 0.59 7.64 -8.72
N GLU A 21 0.85 8.25 -9.87
CA GLU A 21 -0.17 9.00 -10.62
C GLU A 21 -1.36 8.11 -10.98
N GLY A 22 -2.57 8.66 -10.85
CA GLY A 22 -3.81 7.94 -11.13
C GLY A 22 -4.25 6.97 -10.02
N LEU A 23 -3.48 6.78 -8.96
CA LEU A 23 -3.90 5.95 -7.83
C LEU A 23 -4.98 6.66 -7.00
N THR A 24 -6.10 5.98 -6.84
CA THR A 24 -7.26 6.39 -6.03
C THR A 24 -7.53 5.38 -4.92
N ALA A 25 -8.30 5.78 -3.90
CA ALA A 25 -8.76 4.87 -2.86
C ALA A 25 -9.46 3.64 -3.43
N GLU A 26 -10.32 3.82 -4.44
CA GLU A 26 -11.02 2.73 -5.09
C GLU A 26 -10.06 1.75 -5.77
N THR A 27 -9.11 2.26 -6.58
CA THR A 27 -8.14 1.40 -7.27
C THR A 27 -7.20 0.66 -6.31
N LEU A 28 -6.79 1.30 -5.22
CA LEU A 28 -5.94 0.69 -4.19
C LEU A 28 -6.67 -0.39 -3.41
N THR A 29 -7.89 -0.09 -2.97
CA THR A 29 -8.76 -1.04 -2.24
C THR A 29 -9.08 -2.25 -3.11
N TYR A 30 -9.45 -2.02 -4.37
CA TYR A 30 -9.69 -3.09 -5.33
C TYR A 30 -8.45 -3.96 -5.51
N TRP A 31 -7.27 -3.35 -5.66
CA TRP A 31 -6.02 -4.11 -5.78
C TRP A 31 -5.76 -4.97 -4.55
N LEU A 32 -5.85 -4.41 -3.34
CA LEU A 32 -5.58 -5.14 -2.09
C LEU A 32 -6.52 -6.33 -1.87
N ARG A 33 -7.80 -6.19 -2.20
CA ARG A 33 -8.79 -7.29 -2.08
C ARG A 33 -8.53 -8.44 -3.04
N HIS A 34 -7.89 -8.17 -4.17
CA HIS A 34 -7.71 -9.16 -5.25
C HIS A 34 -6.25 -9.57 -5.46
N SER A 35 -5.30 -8.95 -4.76
CA SER A 35 -3.87 -9.25 -4.84
C SER A 35 -3.52 -10.52 -4.07
N HIS A 36 -4.18 -11.64 -4.39
CA HIS A 36 -3.84 -12.96 -3.87
C HIS A 36 -2.65 -13.54 -4.65
N ASN A 37 -1.50 -12.89 -4.55
CA ASN A 37 -0.39 -13.18 -5.44
C ASN A 37 0.51 -14.33 -4.95
N PHE A 38 0.42 -14.74 -3.68
CA PHE A 38 1.23 -15.84 -3.13
C PHE A 38 0.49 -16.60 -2.01
N PRO A 39 -0.64 -17.26 -2.29
CA PRO A 39 -1.44 -17.95 -1.26
C PRO A 39 -0.67 -19.08 -0.56
N GLU A 40 0.32 -19.69 -1.23
CA GLU A 40 1.11 -20.79 -0.65
C GLU A 40 2.19 -20.32 0.34
N ILE A 41 2.52 -19.03 0.31
CA ILE A 41 3.53 -18.40 1.17
C ILE A 41 2.86 -17.50 2.24
N MET A 42 1.70 -16.93 1.92
CA MET A 42 0.97 -16.05 2.81
C MET A 42 0.05 -16.84 3.76
N ASN A 43 0.53 -17.06 4.98
CA ASN A 43 -0.30 -17.57 6.09
C ASN A 43 -1.21 -16.48 6.71
N PHE A 44 -1.54 -15.44 5.96
CA PHE A 44 -2.43 -14.38 6.44
C PHE A 44 -3.27 -13.84 5.29
N GLU A 45 -4.53 -13.57 5.61
CA GLU A 45 -5.50 -12.89 4.77
C GLU A 45 -5.85 -11.57 5.48
N VAL A 46 -5.95 -10.49 4.72
CA VAL A 46 -6.47 -9.22 5.25
C VAL A 46 -7.97 -9.27 5.08
N ALA A 47 -8.71 -9.20 6.19
CA ALA A 47 -10.16 -9.19 6.13
C ALA A 47 -10.67 -7.97 5.35
N ASP A 48 -11.81 -8.11 4.68
CA ASP A 48 -12.36 -7.10 3.77
C ASP A 48 -12.53 -5.71 4.42
N ASP A 49 -12.93 -5.66 5.69
CA ASP A 49 -13.05 -4.44 6.49
C ASP A 49 -11.68 -3.81 6.81
N GLN A 50 -10.68 -4.65 7.06
CA GLN A 50 -9.30 -4.20 7.29
C GLN A 50 -8.63 -3.70 6.00
N VAL A 51 -9.07 -4.13 4.81
CA VAL A 51 -8.56 -3.61 3.54
C VAL A 51 -8.93 -2.13 3.37
N ASP A 52 -10.14 -1.74 3.75
CA ASP A 52 -10.59 -0.34 3.65
C ASP A 52 -9.78 0.54 4.62
N ASP A 53 -9.58 0.09 5.86
CA ASP A 53 -8.75 0.78 6.86
C ASP A 53 -7.29 0.90 6.40
N LEU A 54 -6.73 -0.17 5.82
CA LEU A 54 -5.37 -0.17 5.30
C LEU A 54 -5.22 0.81 4.13
N SER A 55 -6.16 0.81 3.19
CA SER A 55 -6.20 1.72 2.06
C SER A 55 -6.28 3.18 2.53
N ALA A 56 -7.17 3.46 3.48
CA ALA A 56 -7.29 4.78 4.09
C ALA A 56 -6.00 5.22 4.80
N TYR A 57 -5.39 4.33 5.59
CA TYR A 57 -4.11 4.60 6.24
C TYR A 57 -3.01 4.94 5.23
N MET A 58 -2.83 4.10 4.20
CA MET A 58 -1.82 4.32 3.16
C MET A 58 -2.00 5.70 2.50
N LEU A 59 -3.25 6.09 2.22
CA LEU A 59 -3.53 7.40 1.63
C LEU A 59 -3.19 8.59 2.54
N THR A 60 -3.21 8.42 3.87
CA THR A 60 -2.75 9.46 4.79
C THR A 60 -1.24 9.75 4.65
N LEU A 61 -0.48 8.78 4.13
CA LEU A 61 0.96 8.93 3.90
C LEU A 61 1.28 9.72 2.63
N ARG A 62 0.27 10.01 1.79
CA ARG A 62 0.45 10.73 0.54
C ARG A 62 0.90 12.17 0.81
N GLN A 63 2.18 12.42 0.60
CA GLN A 63 2.74 13.76 0.66
C GLN A 63 2.17 14.61 -0.50
N PRO A 64 1.96 15.92 -0.30
CA PRO A 64 1.66 16.81 -1.42
C PRO A 64 2.79 16.72 -2.45
N PRO A 65 2.47 16.80 -3.76
CA PRO A 65 3.49 16.75 -4.80
C PRO A 65 4.55 17.79 -4.49
N MET A 66 5.80 17.33 -4.37
CA MET A 66 6.93 18.20 -4.09
C MET A 66 6.99 19.23 -5.22
N ARG A 67 6.66 20.50 -4.93
CA ARG A 67 6.80 21.60 -5.90
C ARG A 67 8.28 21.66 -6.28
N ARG A 68 8.62 21.18 -7.48
CA ARG A 68 9.90 21.49 -8.11
C ARG A 68 9.91 23.01 -8.32
N ARG A 69 10.79 23.70 -7.61
CA ARG A 69 11.16 25.10 -7.87
C ARG A 69 12.09 25.16 -9.07
#